data_AF-Q9UKG9-F1
#
_entry.id   AF-Q9UKG9-F1
#
_cell.length_a   1.000
_cell.length_b   1.000
_cell.length_c   1.000
_cell.angle_alpha   90.00
_cell.angle_beta   90.00
_cell.angle_gamma   90.00
#
_symmetry.space_group_name_H-M   'P 1'
#
loop_
_entity.id
_entity.type
_entity.pdbx_description
1 polymer ?
#
loop_
_entity_poly.entity_id
_entity_poly.type
_entity_poly.pdbx_seq_one_letter_code
_entity_poly.pdbx_strand_id
1 'polypeptide(L)'
;MENQLAKSTEERTFQYQDSLPSLPVPSLEESLKKYLESVKPFANQEEYKKTEEIVQKFQSGIGEKLHQKLLERAKGKRNWLEEWWLNVAYLDVRIPSQLNVNFAGPAAHFEHYWPPKEGTQLERGSITLWHNLNYWQLLRKEKVPVHKVGNTPLDMNQFRMLFSTCKVPGITRDSIMNYFRTESEGRSPNHIVVLCRGRAFVFDVIHEGCLVTPPELLRQLTYIHKKCHSEPDGPGIAALTSEERTRWAKAREYLIGLDPENLALLEKIQSSLLVYSMEDSSPHVTPEDYSEIIAAILIGDPTVRWGDKSYNLISFSNGVFGCNCDHAPFDAMIMVNISYYVDEKIFQNEGRWKGSEKVRDIPLPEELIFIVDEKVLNDINQAKAQYLREASDLQIAAYAFTSFGKKLTKNKMLHPDTFIQLALQLAYYRLHGHPGCCYETAMTRHFYHGRTETMRSCTVEAVRWCQSMQDPSVNLRERQQKMLQAFAKHNKMMKDCSAGKGFDRHLLGLLLIAKEEGLPVPELFTDPLFSKSGGGGNFVLSTSLVGYLRVQGVVVPMVHNGYGFFYHIRDDRFVVACSAWKSCPETDAEKLVQLTFCAFHDMIQLMNSTHL
;
A
#
# COMPACT_ATOMS: atom_id res chain seq x y z
N MET A 1 -15.88 -12.76 51.89
CA MET A 1 -15.36 -11.52 51.27
C MET A 1 -14.26 -11.88 50.27
N GLU A 2 -14.60 -12.68 49.25
CA GLU A 2 -13.66 -13.08 48.18
C GLU A 2 -14.32 -12.86 46.83
N ASN A 3 -14.75 -11.62 46.57
CA ASN A 3 -14.78 -11.09 45.22
C ASN A 3 -13.43 -10.42 44.99
N GLN A 4 -12.39 -11.23 44.86
CA GLN A 4 -11.10 -10.72 44.40
C GLN A 4 -11.23 -10.33 42.93
N LEU A 5 -11.06 -9.03 42.72
CA LEU A 5 -10.74 -8.37 41.46
C LEU A 5 -9.98 -9.32 40.51
N ALA A 6 -10.68 -9.84 39.50
CA ALA A 6 -10.03 -10.06 38.23
C ALA A 6 -9.63 -8.67 37.72
N LYS A 7 -8.41 -8.22 38.06
CA LYS A 7 -7.76 -7.13 37.35
C LYS A 7 -7.82 -7.53 35.88
N SER A 8 -8.69 -6.87 35.13
CA SER A 8 -8.65 -6.91 33.67
C SER A 8 -7.21 -6.56 33.29
N THR A 9 -6.43 -7.57 32.94
CA THR A 9 -5.10 -7.38 32.36
C THR A 9 -5.32 -6.59 31.08
N GLU A 10 -4.77 -5.38 31.05
CA GLU A 10 -4.87 -4.50 29.90
C GLU A 10 -4.33 -5.22 28.65
N GLU A 11 -5.10 -5.19 27.57
CA GLU A 11 -4.79 -5.89 26.32
C GLU A 11 -3.53 -5.31 25.67
N ARG A 12 -2.53 -6.17 25.42
CA ARG A 12 -1.28 -5.82 24.73
C ARG A 12 -1.40 -6.03 23.22
N THR A 13 -0.81 -5.13 22.44
CA THR A 13 -0.87 -5.12 20.96
C THR A 13 -0.59 -6.48 20.32
N PHE A 14 0.43 -7.22 20.77
CA PHE A 14 0.83 -8.48 20.13
C PHE A 14 0.39 -9.74 20.89
N GLN A 15 -0.46 -9.61 21.93
CA GLN A 15 -0.75 -10.73 22.84
C GLN A 15 -1.44 -11.94 22.19
N TYR A 16 -2.11 -11.74 21.05
CA TYR A 16 -2.83 -12.82 20.35
C TYR A 16 -2.02 -13.45 19.22
N GLN A 17 -0.81 -12.97 18.90
CA GLN A 17 -0.02 -13.49 17.77
C GLN A 17 0.18 -15.00 17.84
N ASP A 18 0.42 -15.55 19.03
CA ASP A 18 0.62 -16.99 19.23
C ASP A 18 -0.69 -17.81 19.14
N SER A 19 -1.84 -17.16 19.29
CA SER A 19 -3.16 -17.79 19.22
C SER A 19 -3.78 -17.78 17.82
N LEU A 20 -3.19 -17.04 16.87
CA LEU A 20 -3.73 -16.97 15.50
C LEU A 20 -3.65 -18.32 14.78
N PRO A 21 -4.70 -18.71 14.03
CA PRO A 21 -4.67 -19.93 13.24
C PRO A 21 -3.61 -19.83 12.14
N SER A 22 -3.09 -20.98 11.73
CA SER A 22 -2.20 -21.05 10.56
C SER A 22 -2.95 -20.71 9.27
N LEU A 23 -2.25 -20.14 8.28
CA LEU A 23 -2.81 -19.91 6.95
C LEU A 23 -3.16 -21.26 6.30
N PRO A 24 -4.42 -21.52 5.91
CA PRO A 24 -4.81 -22.79 5.33
C PRO A 24 -4.26 -22.95 3.91
N VAL A 25 -4.22 -24.19 3.43
CA VAL A 25 -4.06 -24.52 2.01
C VAL A 25 -5.45 -24.84 1.46
N PRO A 26 -5.98 -24.11 0.46
CA PRO A 26 -7.29 -24.40 -0.13
C PRO A 26 -7.30 -25.76 -0.84
N SER A 27 -8.50 -26.34 -1.05
CA SER A 27 -8.66 -27.52 -1.91
C SER A 27 -8.18 -27.23 -3.34
N LEU A 28 -7.39 -28.15 -3.92
CA LEU A 28 -6.96 -28.05 -5.32
C LEU A 28 -8.15 -27.97 -6.27
N GLU A 29 -9.14 -28.85 -6.11
CA GLU A 29 -10.35 -28.89 -6.94
C GLU A 29 -11.12 -27.57 -6.87
N GLU A 30 -11.33 -27.03 -5.66
CA GLU A 30 -12.06 -25.78 -5.49
C GLU A 30 -11.30 -24.60 -6.12
N SER A 31 -9.98 -24.55 -5.94
CA SER A 31 -9.14 -23.49 -6.53
C SER A 31 -9.17 -23.54 -8.05
N LEU A 32 -9.05 -24.73 -8.64
CA LEU A 32 -9.08 -24.89 -10.10
C LEU A 32 -10.47 -24.59 -10.68
N LYS A 33 -11.55 -24.96 -9.99
CA LYS A 33 -12.91 -24.58 -10.37
C LYS A 33 -13.12 -23.07 -10.33
N LYS A 34 -12.61 -22.38 -9.30
CA LYS A 34 -12.66 -20.90 -9.21
C LYS A 34 -11.82 -20.24 -10.30
N TYR A 35 -10.65 -20.79 -10.61
CA TYR A 35 -9.82 -20.34 -11.73
C TYR A 35 -10.56 -20.45 -13.06
N LEU A 36 -11.14 -21.63 -13.38
CA LEU A 36 -11.92 -21.84 -14.59
C LEU A 36 -13.10 -20.86 -14.69
N GLU A 37 -13.80 -20.61 -13.60
CA GLU A 37 -14.88 -19.61 -13.59
C GLU A 37 -14.35 -18.19 -13.90
N SER A 38 -13.15 -17.87 -13.41
CA SER A 38 -12.55 -16.53 -13.58
C SER A 38 -12.01 -16.25 -14.98
N VAL A 39 -11.74 -17.27 -15.81
CA VAL A 39 -11.24 -17.06 -17.18
C VAL A 39 -12.37 -16.85 -18.19
N LYS A 40 -13.59 -17.30 -17.88
CA LYS A 40 -14.76 -17.21 -18.78
C LYS A 40 -15.01 -15.83 -19.40
N PRO A 41 -14.89 -14.70 -18.66
CA PRO A 41 -15.09 -13.38 -19.24
C PRO A 41 -14.15 -13.01 -20.39
N PHE A 42 -13.04 -13.73 -20.54
CA PHE A 42 -11.95 -13.39 -21.48
C PHE A 42 -11.79 -14.43 -22.59
N ALA A 43 -12.58 -15.50 -22.56
CA ALA A 43 -12.42 -16.66 -23.41
C ALA A 43 -13.53 -16.76 -24.47
N ASN A 44 -13.17 -17.17 -25.67
CA ASN A 44 -14.12 -17.78 -26.59
C ASN A 44 -14.32 -19.29 -26.25
N GLN A 45 -15.22 -19.97 -26.96
CA GLN A 45 -15.53 -21.38 -26.68
C GLN A 45 -14.33 -22.32 -26.86
N GLU A 46 -13.48 -22.07 -27.86
CA GLU A 46 -12.31 -22.90 -28.15
C GLU A 46 -11.21 -22.71 -27.08
N GLU A 47 -10.91 -21.45 -26.76
CA GLU A 47 -9.95 -21.09 -25.70
C GLU A 47 -10.38 -21.70 -24.36
N TYR A 48 -11.66 -21.55 -24.00
CA TYR A 48 -12.18 -22.07 -22.73
C TYR A 48 -12.10 -23.60 -22.66
N LYS A 49 -12.49 -24.30 -23.73
CA LYS A 49 -12.40 -25.77 -23.79
C LYS A 49 -10.96 -26.26 -23.64
N LYS A 50 -10.00 -25.59 -24.30
CA LYS A 50 -8.58 -25.89 -24.15
C LYS A 50 -8.12 -25.73 -22.69
N THR A 51 -8.50 -24.64 -22.03
CA THR A 51 -8.16 -24.43 -20.62
C THR A 51 -8.82 -25.46 -19.70
N GLU A 52 -10.04 -25.91 -19.99
CA GLU A 52 -10.67 -27.02 -19.25
C GLU A 52 -9.86 -28.31 -19.34
N GLU A 53 -9.40 -28.66 -20.54
CA GLU A 53 -8.54 -29.84 -20.76
C GLU A 53 -7.20 -29.71 -20.02
N ILE A 54 -6.56 -28.53 -20.06
CA ILE A 54 -5.32 -28.24 -19.32
C ILE A 54 -5.54 -28.37 -17.81
N VAL A 55 -6.63 -27.80 -17.29
CA VAL A 55 -6.96 -27.83 -15.86
C VAL A 55 -7.23 -29.25 -15.39
N GLN A 56 -8.00 -30.05 -16.15
CA GLN A 56 -8.29 -31.44 -15.81
C GLN A 56 -7.01 -32.30 -15.79
N LYS A 57 -6.15 -32.14 -16.80
CA LYS A 57 -4.84 -32.80 -16.88
C LYS A 57 -3.91 -32.36 -15.74
N PHE A 58 -3.92 -31.09 -15.38
CA PHE A 58 -3.15 -30.57 -14.26
C PHE A 58 -3.65 -31.17 -12.93
N GLN A 59 -4.96 -31.13 -12.69
CA GLN A 59 -5.59 -31.64 -11.47
C GLN A 59 -5.32 -33.13 -11.24
N SER A 60 -5.43 -33.94 -12.29
CA SER A 60 -5.22 -35.41 -12.23
C SER A 60 -3.76 -35.83 -12.43
N GLY A 61 -2.83 -34.87 -12.54
CA GLY A 61 -1.44 -35.11 -12.91
C GLY A 61 -0.45 -34.37 -12.02
N ILE A 62 0.34 -33.48 -12.62
CA ILE A 62 1.40 -32.77 -11.88
C ILE A 62 0.86 -31.85 -10.78
N GLY A 63 -0.33 -31.28 -10.98
CA GLY A 63 -0.97 -30.39 -10.01
C GLY A 63 -1.28 -31.07 -8.69
N GLU A 64 -1.72 -32.34 -8.70
CA GLU A 64 -1.91 -33.13 -7.48
C GLU A 64 -0.59 -33.29 -6.71
N LYS A 65 0.49 -33.65 -7.41
CA LYS A 65 1.82 -33.82 -6.79
C LYS A 65 2.35 -32.52 -6.18
N LEU A 66 2.21 -31.41 -6.90
CA LEU A 66 2.58 -30.08 -6.41
C LEU A 66 1.73 -29.68 -5.19
N HIS A 67 0.43 -29.97 -5.21
CA HIS A 67 -0.46 -29.68 -4.10
C HIS A 67 -0.15 -30.53 -2.86
N GLN A 68 0.20 -31.81 -3.01
CA GLN A 68 0.64 -32.63 -1.89
C GLN A 68 1.94 -32.10 -1.27
N LYS A 69 2.91 -31.65 -2.08
CA LYS A 69 4.11 -30.97 -1.58
C LYS A 69 3.77 -29.66 -0.86
N LEU A 70 2.75 -28.93 -1.31
CA LEU A 70 2.29 -27.71 -0.64
C LEU A 70 1.68 -28.00 0.73
N LEU A 71 0.86 -29.05 0.83
CA LEU A 71 0.32 -29.52 2.10
C LEU A 71 1.45 -29.95 3.06
N GLU A 72 2.47 -30.65 2.55
CA GLU A 72 3.63 -31.04 3.35
C GLU A 72 4.42 -29.82 3.86
N ARG A 73 4.67 -28.82 2.98
CA ARG A 73 5.28 -27.54 3.38
C ARG A 73 4.49 -26.86 4.49
N ALA A 74 3.16 -26.88 4.40
CA ALA A 74 2.29 -26.20 5.36
C ALA A 74 2.29 -26.85 6.75
N LYS A 75 2.60 -28.16 6.88
CA LYS A 75 2.68 -28.83 8.20
C LYS A 75 3.75 -28.21 9.11
N GLY A 76 4.87 -27.75 8.54
CA GLY A 76 5.99 -27.16 9.27
C GLY A 76 5.93 -25.63 9.40
N LYS A 77 4.86 -24.97 8.93
CA LYS A 77 4.78 -23.51 8.88
C LYS A 77 3.41 -23.00 9.33
N ARG A 78 3.38 -22.01 10.23
CA ARG A 78 2.14 -21.29 10.57
C ARG A 78 1.63 -20.44 9.40
N ASN A 79 2.54 -20.00 8.52
CA ASN A 79 2.19 -19.38 7.25
C ASN A 79 3.11 -19.94 6.16
N TRP A 80 2.57 -20.79 5.30
CA TRP A 80 3.33 -21.43 4.23
C TRP A 80 3.73 -20.47 3.10
N LEU A 81 3.03 -19.33 3.00
CA LEU A 81 3.11 -18.36 1.91
C LEU A 81 4.03 -17.18 2.23
N GLU A 82 4.14 -16.77 3.50
CA GLU A 82 4.77 -15.52 3.94
C GLU A 82 6.10 -15.20 3.24
N GLU A 83 7.08 -16.10 3.35
CA GLU A 83 8.40 -15.95 2.76
C GLU A 83 8.34 -15.86 1.23
N TRP A 84 7.58 -16.76 0.61
CA TRP A 84 7.40 -16.78 -0.84
C TRP A 84 6.76 -15.51 -1.36
N TRP A 85 5.71 -15.02 -0.70
CA TRP A 85 5.02 -13.79 -1.11
C TRP A 85 5.94 -12.59 -0.99
N LEU A 86 6.65 -12.45 0.14
CA LEU A 86 7.60 -11.36 0.34
C LEU A 86 8.67 -11.36 -0.77
N ASN A 87 9.21 -12.53 -1.09
CA ASN A 87 10.29 -12.67 -2.05
C ASN A 87 9.79 -12.40 -3.48
N VAL A 88 8.82 -13.18 -3.94
CA VAL A 88 8.39 -13.18 -5.34
C VAL A 88 7.63 -11.91 -5.74
N ALA A 89 6.81 -11.35 -4.83
CA ALA A 89 6.03 -10.15 -5.14
C ALA A 89 6.81 -8.84 -4.97
N TYR A 90 7.91 -8.85 -4.20
CA TYR A 90 8.63 -7.61 -3.87
C TYR A 90 10.15 -7.76 -3.96
N LEU A 91 10.76 -8.65 -3.16
CA LEU A 91 12.22 -8.66 -3.00
C LEU A 91 13.00 -9.24 -4.18
N ASP A 92 12.36 -9.99 -5.07
CA ASP A 92 12.96 -10.52 -6.31
C ASP A 92 12.67 -9.63 -7.51
N VAL A 93 11.68 -8.74 -7.40
CA VAL A 93 11.31 -7.80 -8.46
C VAL A 93 12.44 -6.80 -8.63
N ARG A 94 12.92 -6.64 -9.87
CA ARG A 94 14.12 -5.85 -10.20
C ARG A 94 13.83 -4.42 -10.69
N ILE A 95 12.59 -4.13 -11.12
CA ILE A 95 12.21 -2.77 -11.54
C ILE A 95 12.38 -1.74 -10.40
N PRO A 96 12.52 -0.44 -10.69
CA PRO A 96 12.66 0.59 -9.67
C PRO A 96 11.48 0.61 -8.68
N SER A 97 11.68 0.10 -7.46
CA SER A 97 10.56 -0.13 -6.55
C SER A 97 9.97 1.13 -5.95
N GLN A 98 10.75 2.22 -5.86
CA GLN A 98 10.29 3.49 -5.28
C GLN A 98 9.10 4.06 -6.06
N LEU A 99 9.17 4.10 -7.39
CA LEU A 99 8.05 4.55 -8.22
C LEU A 99 7.03 3.43 -8.39
N ASN A 100 7.49 2.22 -8.72
CA ASN A 100 6.63 1.20 -9.30
C ASN A 100 5.93 0.30 -8.28
N VAL A 101 6.32 0.35 -7.01
CA VAL A 101 5.86 -0.61 -5.98
C VAL A 101 5.47 0.06 -4.67
N ASN A 102 6.17 1.11 -4.25
CA ASN A 102 5.81 1.83 -3.04
C ASN A 102 4.39 2.41 -3.15
N PHE A 103 3.69 2.47 -2.03
CA PHE A 103 2.40 3.15 -1.95
C PHE A 103 2.55 4.51 -1.30
N ALA A 104 1.75 5.46 -1.79
CA ALA A 104 1.71 6.83 -1.32
C ALA A 104 0.34 7.16 -0.74
N GLY A 105 0.28 8.02 0.27
CA GLY A 105 -0.98 8.51 0.85
C GLY A 105 -0.86 9.91 1.43
N PRO A 106 -1.78 10.85 1.10
CA PRO A 106 -1.79 12.18 1.69
C PRO A 106 -2.32 12.13 3.13
N ALA A 107 -1.78 13.01 3.97
CA ALA A 107 -2.30 13.20 5.32
C ALA A 107 -3.54 14.11 5.25
N ALA A 108 -4.67 13.69 5.83
CA ALA A 108 -5.98 14.35 5.68
C ALA A 108 -6.14 15.68 6.43
N HIS A 109 -5.05 16.23 7.00
CA HIS A 109 -5.11 17.37 7.93
C HIS A 109 -5.56 18.68 7.27
N PHE A 110 -5.41 18.78 5.95
CA PHE A 110 -5.83 19.92 5.14
C PHE A 110 -7.35 20.04 5.01
N GLU A 111 -8.10 18.99 5.31
CA GLU A 111 -9.56 19.03 5.30
C GLU A 111 -10.16 19.74 6.52
N HIS A 112 -9.33 20.13 7.49
CA HIS A 112 -9.76 20.80 8.71
C HIS A 112 -8.80 21.91 9.16
N TYR A 113 -8.10 21.74 10.29
CA TYR A 113 -7.28 22.77 10.92
C TYR A 113 -6.04 23.21 10.12
N TRP A 114 -5.54 22.41 9.18
CA TRP A 114 -4.27 22.68 8.48
C TRP A 114 -4.42 22.78 6.95
N PRO A 115 -5.25 23.70 6.42
CA PRO A 115 -5.30 23.93 4.99
C PRO A 115 -3.92 24.36 4.46
N PRO A 116 -3.64 24.20 3.16
CA PRO A 116 -2.37 24.62 2.57
C PRO A 116 -2.07 26.08 2.91
N LYS A 117 -0.89 26.33 3.49
CA LYS A 117 -0.43 27.66 3.90
C LYS A 117 1.09 27.72 3.93
N GLU A 118 1.66 28.56 3.08
CA GLU A 118 3.09 28.85 3.05
C GLU A 118 3.62 29.30 4.41
N GLY A 119 4.88 28.95 4.70
CA GLY A 119 5.56 29.30 5.94
C GLY A 119 5.13 28.48 7.16
N THR A 120 4.24 27.50 7.02
CA THR A 120 3.80 26.63 8.12
C THR A 120 4.50 25.27 8.18
N GLN A 121 5.35 24.95 7.18
CA GLN A 121 6.04 23.67 7.05
C GLN A 121 6.71 23.20 8.36
N LEU A 122 7.59 24.04 8.93
CA LEU A 122 8.41 23.65 10.08
C LEU A 122 7.59 23.52 11.37
N GLU A 123 6.68 24.46 11.61
CA GLU A 123 5.82 24.47 12.79
C GLU A 123 4.91 23.23 12.78
N ARG A 124 4.17 23.01 11.69
CA ARG A 124 3.32 21.82 11.56
C ARG A 124 4.16 20.55 11.55
N GLY A 125 5.31 20.55 10.90
CA GLY A 125 6.25 19.43 10.85
C GLY A 125 6.68 18.97 12.23
N SER A 126 6.95 19.92 13.13
CA SER A 126 7.30 19.61 14.53
C SER A 126 6.18 18.88 15.28
N ILE A 127 4.93 19.30 15.07
CA ILE A 127 3.73 18.70 15.69
C ILE A 127 3.44 17.33 15.06
N THR A 128 3.56 17.22 13.74
CA THR A 128 3.37 15.97 13.00
C THR A 128 4.39 14.92 13.47
N LEU A 129 5.67 15.27 13.58
CA LEU A 129 6.70 14.39 14.14
C LEU A 129 6.37 13.99 15.57
N TRP A 130 5.99 14.93 16.44
CA TRP A 130 5.59 14.63 17.80
C TRP A 130 4.49 13.57 17.88
N HIS A 131 3.43 13.69 17.07
CA HIS A 131 2.35 12.72 17.07
C HIS A 131 2.78 11.35 16.50
N ASN A 132 3.57 11.32 15.42
CA ASN A 132 4.13 10.07 14.90
C ASN A 132 5.00 9.34 15.95
N LEU A 133 5.82 10.09 16.68
CA LEU A 133 6.69 9.54 17.72
C LEU A 133 5.92 9.08 18.96
N ASN A 134 4.81 9.73 19.31
CA ASN A 134 3.90 9.22 20.34
C ASN A 134 3.26 7.88 19.90
N TYR A 135 2.92 7.72 18.62
CA TYR A 135 2.44 6.43 18.11
C TYR A 135 3.52 5.34 18.21
N TRP A 136 4.78 5.68 17.91
CA TRP A 136 5.92 4.78 18.17
C TRP A 136 6.04 4.38 19.64
N GLN A 137 5.89 5.32 20.57
CA GLN A 137 5.90 5.01 22.00
C GLN A 137 4.74 4.09 22.40
N LEU A 138 3.53 4.31 21.87
CA LEU A 138 2.39 3.42 22.09
C LEU A 138 2.71 2.01 21.59
N LEU A 139 3.29 1.89 20.39
CA LEU A 139 3.61 0.60 19.81
C LEU A 139 4.71 -0.13 20.60
N ARG A 140 5.76 0.59 21.04
CA ARG A 140 6.81 0.01 21.91
C ARG A 140 6.26 -0.50 23.23
N LYS A 141 5.29 0.21 23.81
CA LYS A 141 4.61 -0.15 25.07
C LYS A 141 3.46 -1.14 24.88
N GLU A 142 3.24 -1.60 23.65
CA GLU A 142 2.12 -2.47 23.27
C GLU A 142 0.75 -1.93 23.68
N LYS A 143 0.56 -0.61 23.52
CA LYS A 143 -0.69 0.12 23.80
C LYS A 143 -1.48 0.45 22.54
N VAL A 144 -1.01 0.03 21.36
CA VAL A 144 -1.83 0.10 20.14
C VAL A 144 -2.93 -0.96 20.26
N PRO A 145 -4.22 -0.60 20.15
CA PRO A 145 -5.32 -1.55 20.30
C PRO A 145 -5.22 -2.71 19.31
N VAL A 146 -5.56 -3.91 19.77
CA VAL A 146 -5.63 -5.09 18.89
C VAL A 146 -6.76 -4.89 17.89
N HIS A 147 -6.46 -5.05 16.60
CA HIS A 147 -7.50 -5.00 15.57
C HIS A 147 -8.36 -6.26 15.61
N LYS A 148 -9.67 -6.10 15.49
CA LYS A 148 -10.65 -7.18 15.57
C LYS A 148 -11.69 -7.06 14.46
N VAL A 149 -12.20 -8.21 13.99
CA VAL A 149 -13.44 -8.29 13.20
C VAL A 149 -14.50 -8.92 14.10
N GLY A 150 -15.51 -8.14 14.48
CA GLY A 150 -16.35 -8.50 15.62
C GLY A 150 -15.45 -8.60 16.87
N ASN A 151 -15.43 -9.78 17.50
CA ASN A 151 -14.56 -10.05 18.66
C ASN A 151 -13.32 -10.89 18.31
N THR A 152 -13.12 -11.25 17.05
CA THR A 152 -11.99 -12.10 16.64
C THR A 152 -10.74 -11.25 16.40
N PRO A 153 -9.62 -11.49 17.12
CA PRO A 153 -8.35 -10.81 16.87
C PRO A 153 -7.83 -11.04 15.45
N LEU A 154 -7.17 -10.02 14.92
CA LEU A 154 -6.42 -10.06 13.67
C LEU A 154 -4.92 -10.02 13.94
N ASP A 155 -4.14 -10.45 12.95
CA ASP A 155 -2.70 -10.29 12.93
C ASP A 155 -2.27 -8.84 13.04
N MET A 156 -1.32 -8.59 13.92
CA MET A 156 -0.71 -7.29 14.18
C MET A 156 0.78 -7.27 13.79
N ASN A 157 1.35 -8.33 13.21
CA ASN A 157 2.79 -8.43 12.94
C ASN A 157 3.30 -7.26 12.08
N GLN A 158 2.51 -6.88 11.07
CA GLN A 158 2.87 -5.81 10.14
C GLN A 158 3.12 -4.45 10.83
N PHE A 159 2.56 -4.19 12.03
CA PHE A 159 2.87 -2.98 12.79
C PHE A 159 4.33 -2.90 13.20
N ARG A 160 5.00 -4.05 13.39
CA ARG A 160 6.44 -4.11 13.69
C ARG A 160 7.31 -3.58 12.55
N MET A 161 6.74 -3.45 11.36
CA MET A 161 7.45 -3.00 10.16
C MET A 161 7.32 -1.49 9.93
N LEU A 162 6.53 -0.78 10.73
CA LEU A 162 6.28 0.64 10.52
C LEU A 162 7.48 1.52 10.89
N PHE A 163 8.11 1.23 12.03
CA PHE A 163 9.25 1.99 12.53
C PHE A 163 10.53 1.18 12.39
N SER A 164 11.68 1.86 12.25
CA SER A 164 13.00 1.22 12.28
C SER A 164 13.11 0.03 11.33
N THR A 165 12.47 0.14 10.17
CA THR A 165 12.46 -0.90 9.15
C THR A 165 12.86 -0.30 7.81
N CYS A 166 13.78 -0.95 7.12
CA CYS A 166 14.30 -0.50 5.84
C CYS A 166 14.65 -1.70 4.96
N LYS A 167 14.34 -1.59 3.68
CA LYS A 167 14.86 -2.50 2.66
C LYS A 167 16.35 -2.22 2.42
N VAL A 168 17.07 -3.26 2.02
CA VAL A 168 18.46 -3.19 1.56
C VAL A 168 18.51 -3.83 0.18
N PRO A 169 19.02 -3.12 -0.85
CA PRO A 169 19.09 -3.66 -2.19
C PRO A 169 20.08 -4.83 -2.25
N GLY A 170 19.75 -5.86 -3.02
CA GLY A 170 20.66 -6.95 -3.33
C GLY A 170 20.72 -7.21 -4.83
N ILE A 171 21.77 -7.91 -5.27
CA ILE A 171 22.00 -8.14 -6.70
C ILE A 171 20.84 -8.88 -7.36
N THR A 172 20.34 -9.94 -6.73
CA THR A 172 19.21 -10.74 -7.25
C THR A 172 17.98 -10.67 -6.36
N ARG A 173 18.18 -10.45 -5.07
CA ARG A 173 17.14 -10.41 -4.05
C ARG A 173 17.48 -9.34 -3.01
N ASP A 174 16.54 -8.44 -2.78
CA ASP A 174 16.62 -7.45 -1.72
C ASP A 174 16.35 -8.11 -0.35
N SER A 175 16.58 -7.40 0.75
CA SER A 175 16.27 -7.88 2.10
C SER A 175 15.58 -6.81 2.92
N ILE A 176 14.81 -7.23 3.93
CA ILE A 176 14.17 -6.32 4.90
C ILE A 176 14.92 -6.39 6.22
N MET A 177 15.39 -5.24 6.68
CA MET A 177 16.01 -5.08 7.99
C MET A 177 15.00 -4.44 8.94
N ASN A 178 14.55 -5.20 9.94
CA ASN A 178 13.65 -4.71 11.00
C ASN A 178 14.35 -4.64 12.36
N TYR A 179 14.64 -3.42 12.80
CA TYR A 179 15.28 -3.09 14.07
C TYR A 179 14.29 -2.72 15.18
N PHE A 180 12.99 -2.62 14.88
CA PHE A 180 11.97 -2.33 15.88
C PHE A 180 11.87 -3.47 16.91
N ARG A 181 11.82 -3.09 18.17
CA ARG A 181 11.52 -3.98 19.30
C ARG A 181 10.47 -3.31 20.17
N THR A 182 9.66 -4.08 20.88
CA THR A 182 8.85 -3.60 22.01
C THR A 182 9.74 -3.34 23.23
N GLU A 183 9.22 -2.69 24.27
CA GLU A 183 9.93 -2.56 25.55
C GLU A 183 10.24 -3.93 26.16
N SER A 184 9.33 -4.91 26.03
CA SER A 184 9.55 -6.28 26.53
C SER A 184 10.59 -7.09 25.75
N GLU A 185 10.90 -6.71 24.51
CA GLU A 185 11.91 -7.35 23.68
C GLU A 185 13.28 -6.67 23.77
N GLY A 186 13.34 -5.51 24.42
CA GLY A 186 14.58 -4.77 24.70
C GLY A 186 14.73 -3.47 23.91
N ARG A 187 15.98 -3.16 23.56
CA ARG A 187 16.35 -1.88 22.97
C ARG A 187 15.88 -1.78 21.52
N SER A 188 15.36 -0.61 21.15
CA SER A 188 15.08 -0.20 19.77
C SER A 188 15.84 1.10 19.50
N PRO A 189 16.17 1.40 18.24
CA PRO A 189 16.61 2.74 17.85
C PRO A 189 15.61 3.81 18.29
N ASN A 190 16.11 5.01 18.53
CA ASN A 190 15.37 6.17 19.04
C ASN A 190 15.71 7.48 18.30
N HIS A 191 16.35 7.39 17.13
CA HIS A 191 16.65 8.53 16.27
C HIS A 191 15.75 8.55 15.04
N ILE A 192 15.57 9.74 14.46
CA ILE A 192 15.00 9.89 13.11
C ILE A 192 16.07 10.40 12.15
N VAL A 193 15.84 10.18 10.85
CA VAL A 193 16.63 10.85 9.80
C VAL A 193 15.78 11.89 9.11
N VAL A 194 16.36 13.07 8.88
CA VAL A 194 15.75 14.16 8.11
C VAL A 194 16.52 14.32 6.80
N LEU A 195 15.81 14.32 5.68
CA LEU A 195 16.37 14.62 4.36
C LEU A 195 15.97 16.04 3.95
N CYS A 196 16.94 16.82 3.48
CA CYS A 196 16.73 18.19 3.02
C CYS A 196 17.79 18.57 1.99
N ARG A 197 17.34 19.03 0.81
CA ARG A 197 18.20 19.54 -0.30
C ARG A 197 19.41 18.64 -0.59
N GLY A 198 19.15 17.34 -0.81
CA GLY A 198 20.18 16.35 -1.12
C GLY A 198 21.10 15.93 0.03
N ARG A 199 20.80 16.34 1.28
CA ARG A 199 21.58 16.05 2.49
C ARG A 199 20.75 15.26 3.50
N ALA A 200 21.43 14.54 4.39
CA ALA A 200 20.81 13.72 5.42
C ALA A 200 21.32 14.11 6.81
N PHE A 201 20.41 14.18 7.79
CA PHE A 201 20.71 14.54 9.17
C PHE A 201 20.07 13.53 10.12
N VAL A 202 20.64 13.37 11.30
CA VAL A 202 20.14 12.49 12.35
C VAL A 202 20.07 13.23 13.69
N PHE A 203 19.05 12.94 14.48
CA PHE A 203 19.00 13.30 15.89
C PHE A 203 18.14 12.32 16.68
N ASP A 204 18.47 12.16 17.96
CA ASP A 204 17.69 11.37 18.91
C ASP A 204 16.38 12.08 19.28
N VAL A 205 15.30 11.32 19.37
CA VAL A 205 13.99 11.82 19.80
C VAL A 205 13.74 11.64 21.29
N ILE A 206 14.65 10.96 22.00
CA ILE A 206 14.60 10.81 23.45
C ILE A 206 15.72 11.63 24.07
N HIS A 207 15.37 12.53 24.98
CA HIS A 207 16.30 13.31 25.78
C HIS A 207 15.92 13.17 27.26
N GLU A 208 16.90 12.78 28.09
CA GLU A 208 16.70 12.50 29.52
C GLU A 208 15.55 11.51 29.78
N GLY A 209 15.47 10.44 28.96
CA GLY A 209 14.46 9.40 29.06
C GLY A 209 13.05 9.79 28.58
N CYS A 210 12.84 11.04 28.16
CA CYS A 210 11.54 11.54 27.70
C CYS A 210 11.58 11.93 26.22
N LEU A 211 10.43 11.87 25.56
CA LEU A 211 10.31 12.31 24.17
C LEU A 211 10.56 13.82 24.05
N VAL A 212 11.24 14.26 23.00
CA VAL A 212 11.38 15.68 22.65
C VAL A 212 10.05 16.26 22.20
N THR A 213 9.75 17.48 22.61
CA THR A 213 8.47 18.19 22.40
C THR A 213 8.42 18.92 21.05
N PRO A 214 7.25 19.42 20.59
CA PRO A 214 7.17 20.19 19.35
C PRO A 214 8.09 21.43 19.31
N PRO A 215 8.23 22.27 20.36
CA PRO A 215 9.21 23.37 20.32
C PRO A 215 10.66 22.90 20.12
N GLU A 216 11.01 21.76 20.71
CA GLU A 216 12.34 21.15 20.56
C GLU A 216 12.54 20.57 19.16
N LEU A 217 11.56 19.85 18.62
CA LEU A 217 11.56 19.36 17.24
C LEU A 217 11.61 20.51 16.24
N LEU A 218 10.88 21.60 16.49
CA LEU A 218 10.92 22.81 15.68
C LEU A 218 12.34 23.41 15.64
N ARG A 219 13.05 23.42 16.78
CA ARG A 219 14.45 23.86 16.82
C ARG A 219 15.34 22.97 15.94
N GLN A 220 15.18 21.65 16.00
CA GLN A 220 15.94 20.69 15.18
C GLN A 220 15.68 20.91 13.68
N LEU A 221 14.40 20.94 13.28
CA LEU A 221 14.00 21.16 11.89
C LEU A 221 14.45 22.54 11.36
N THR A 222 14.32 23.58 12.18
CA THR A 222 14.75 24.95 11.81
C THR A 222 16.25 25.03 11.60
N TYR A 223 17.05 24.35 12.44
CA TYR A 223 18.50 24.28 12.26
C TYR A 223 18.85 23.65 10.91
N ILE A 224 18.28 22.48 10.61
CA ILE A 224 18.51 21.75 9.35
C ILE A 224 18.09 22.61 8.16
N HIS A 225 16.86 23.12 8.19
CA HIS A 225 16.30 23.94 7.11
C HIS A 225 17.17 25.17 6.84
N LYS A 226 17.57 25.92 7.88
CA LYS A 226 18.42 27.10 7.72
C LYS A 226 19.79 26.74 7.12
N LYS A 227 20.44 25.69 7.62
CA LYS A 227 21.75 25.25 7.12
C LYS A 227 21.68 24.88 5.64
N CYS A 228 20.71 24.05 5.26
CA CYS A 228 20.54 23.60 3.88
C CYS A 228 20.17 24.74 2.92
N HIS A 229 19.42 25.74 3.37
CA HIS A 229 19.03 26.88 2.52
C HIS A 229 20.11 27.96 2.40
N SER A 230 21.14 27.94 3.26
CA SER A 230 22.29 28.85 3.17
C SER A 230 23.48 28.29 2.39
N GLU A 231 23.41 27.01 2.00
CA GLU A 231 24.51 26.27 1.36
C GLU A 231 24.01 25.65 0.04
N PRO A 232 24.92 25.25 -0.88
CA PRO A 232 24.55 24.47 -2.05
C PRO A 232 23.90 23.13 -1.67
N ASP A 233 23.16 22.56 -2.62
CA ASP A 233 22.57 21.24 -2.46
C ASP A 233 23.64 20.17 -2.23
N GLY A 234 23.32 19.20 -1.38
CA GLY A 234 24.18 18.06 -1.13
C GLY A 234 24.28 17.10 -2.31
N PRO A 235 25.07 16.03 -2.18
CA PRO A 235 25.28 15.06 -3.26
C PRO A 235 23.97 14.40 -3.71
N GLY A 236 22.98 14.23 -2.81
CA GLY A 236 21.71 13.60 -3.16
C GLY A 236 21.76 12.08 -3.22
N ILE A 237 22.55 11.45 -2.32
CA ILE A 237 22.70 9.98 -2.19
C ILE A 237 21.35 9.26 -2.12
N ALA A 238 20.34 9.88 -1.50
CA ALA A 238 19.01 9.31 -1.37
C ALA A 238 18.36 8.97 -2.74
N ALA A 239 18.72 9.70 -3.80
CA ALA A 239 18.22 9.43 -5.15
C ALA A 239 18.64 8.05 -5.69
N LEU A 240 19.71 7.44 -5.17
CA LEU A 240 20.09 6.08 -5.56
C LEU A 240 19.04 5.04 -5.15
N THR A 241 18.19 5.32 -4.14
CA THR A 241 17.12 4.41 -3.73
C THR A 241 15.99 4.29 -4.75
N SER A 242 15.95 5.21 -5.73
CA SER A 242 14.94 5.25 -6.78
C SER A 242 15.33 4.48 -8.05
N GLU A 243 16.50 3.84 -8.08
CA GLU A 243 17.01 3.09 -9.24
C GLU A 243 16.43 1.67 -9.34
N GLU A 244 16.70 1.02 -10.48
CA GLU A 244 16.58 -0.43 -10.67
C GLU A 244 17.38 -1.15 -9.57
N ARG A 245 16.83 -2.25 -9.04
CA ARG A 245 17.29 -2.82 -7.76
C ARG A 245 18.73 -3.32 -7.84
N THR A 246 19.14 -3.90 -8.96
CA THR A 246 20.50 -4.40 -9.18
C THR A 246 21.50 -3.25 -9.33
N ARG A 247 21.13 -2.17 -10.04
CA ARG A 247 21.92 -0.95 -10.20
C ARG A 247 22.12 -0.28 -8.85
N TRP A 248 21.05 -0.14 -8.06
CA TRP A 248 21.17 0.36 -6.70
C TRP A 248 22.06 -0.54 -5.84
N ALA A 249 21.89 -1.86 -5.88
CA ALA A 249 22.76 -2.78 -5.12
C ALA A 249 24.25 -2.57 -5.43
N LYS A 250 24.61 -2.44 -6.72
CA LYS A 250 25.99 -2.17 -7.16
C LYS A 250 26.50 -0.79 -6.75
N ALA A 251 25.66 0.25 -6.87
CA ALA A 251 26.03 1.60 -6.47
C ALA A 251 26.21 1.69 -4.94
N ARG A 252 25.39 0.98 -4.16
CA ARG A 252 25.53 0.85 -2.70
C ARG A 252 26.84 0.16 -2.33
N GLU A 253 27.17 -0.95 -2.98
CA GLU A 253 28.42 -1.68 -2.75
C GLU A 253 29.63 -0.80 -3.09
N TYR A 254 29.58 -0.08 -4.21
CA TYR A 254 30.64 0.84 -4.61
C TYR A 254 30.82 1.99 -3.59
N LEU A 255 29.73 2.61 -3.15
CA LEU A 255 29.74 3.67 -2.13
C LEU A 255 30.41 3.19 -0.82
N ILE A 256 30.10 1.97 -0.37
CA ILE A 256 30.73 1.37 0.81
C ILE A 256 32.22 1.07 0.57
N GLY A 257 32.59 0.71 -0.66
CA GLY A 257 33.98 0.46 -1.04
C GLY A 257 34.86 1.72 -1.06
N LEU A 258 34.28 2.92 -1.19
CA LEU A 258 35.02 4.18 -1.10
C LEU A 258 35.45 4.50 0.33
N ASP A 259 34.54 4.27 1.29
CA ASP A 259 34.79 4.49 2.72
C ASP A 259 33.92 3.55 3.56
N PRO A 260 34.49 2.71 4.45
CA PRO A 260 33.70 1.86 5.33
C PRO A 260 32.74 2.63 6.26
N GLU A 261 33.00 3.90 6.58
CA GLU A 261 32.09 4.74 7.37
C GLU A 261 30.77 5.01 6.63
N ASN A 262 30.76 5.00 5.30
CA ASN A 262 29.52 5.10 4.52
C ASN A 262 28.52 3.98 4.87
N LEU A 263 29.00 2.78 5.22
CA LEU A 263 28.10 1.71 5.69
C LEU A 263 27.43 2.12 7.01
N ALA A 264 28.20 2.65 7.97
CA ALA A 264 27.65 3.12 9.24
C ALA A 264 26.63 4.25 9.03
N LEU A 265 26.87 5.17 8.09
CA LEU A 265 25.91 6.21 7.71
C LEU A 265 24.63 5.62 7.10
N LEU A 266 24.75 4.64 6.21
CA LEU A 266 23.59 3.92 5.66
C LEU A 266 22.80 3.20 6.76
N GLU A 267 23.49 2.55 7.70
CA GLU A 267 22.86 1.85 8.83
C GLU A 267 22.15 2.82 9.79
N LYS A 268 22.68 4.04 10.01
CA LYS A 268 21.95 5.11 10.71
C LYS A 268 20.62 5.43 10.00
N ILE A 269 20.60 5.52 8.67
CA ILE A 269 19.35 5.73 7.91
C ILE A 269 18.42 4.52 8.02
N GLN A 270 18.94 3.31 7.87
CA GLN A 270 18.15 2.07 7.90
C GLN A 270 17.49 1.83 9.26
N SER A 271 18.20 2.09 10.35
CA SER A 271 17.73 1.87 11.73
C SER A 271 16.85 2.99 12.27
N SER A 272 16.86 4.18 11.66
CA SER A 272 16.04 5.32 12.10
C SER A 272 14.56 4.96 12.22
N LEU A 273 13.85 5.55 13.19
CA LEU A 273 12.43 5.29 13.41
C LEU A 273 11.62 5.52 12.13
N LEU A 274 11.87 6.64 11.47
CA LEU A 274 11.30 7.02 10.19
C LEU A 274 12.30 7.93 9.45
N VAL A 275 12.09 8.09 8.14
CA VAL A 275 12.73 9.15 7.37
C VAL A 275 11.73 10.30 7.19
N TYR A 276 12.15 11.51 7.50
CA TYR A 276 11.37 12.73 7.35
C TYR A 276 11.95 13.59 6.21
N SER A 277 11.19 13.76 5.13
CA SER A 277 11.61 14.49 3.94
C SER A 277 11.04 15.89 3.95
N MET A 278 11.92 16.90 3.88
CA MET A 278 11.52 18.29 3.66
C MET A 278 11.62 18.60 2.17
N GLU A 279 10.46 18.83 1.56
CA GLU A 279 10.28 19.23 0.18
C GLU A 279 10.05 20.74 0.08
N ASP A 280 10.68 21.37 -0.91
CA ASP A 280 10.49 22.79 -1.19
C ASP A 280 9.29 23.04 -2.11
N SER A 281 8.68 21.97 -2.66
CA SER A 281 7.50 22.03 -3.52
C SER A 281 6.20 22.25 -2.73
N SER A 282 5.22 22.92 -3.35
CA SER A 282 3.92 23.29 -2.77
C SER A 282 2.75 22.70 -3.57
N PRO A 283 2.50 21.38 -3.50
CA PRO A 283 1.43 20.76 -4.27
C PRO A 283 0.06 21.31 -3.90
N HIS A 284 -0.78 21.56 -4.90
CA HIS A 284 -2.20 21.91 -4.70
C HIS A 284 -2.97 20.75 -4.04
N VAL A 285 -3.91 21.10 -3.16
CA VAL A 285 -4.86 20.15 -2.58
C VAL A 285 -6.09 20.87 -2.04
N THR A 286 -7.25 20.27 -2.24
CA THR A 286 -8.54 20.67 -1.66
C THR A 286 -9.29 19.44 -1.11
N PRO A 287 -10.36 19.61 -0.31
CA PRO A 287 -11.22 18.50 0.09
C PRO A 287 -11.93 17.78 -1.08
N GLU A 288 -11.93 18.36 -2.28
CA GLU A 288 -12.54 17.82 -3.48
C GLU A 288 -11.52 17.18 -4.45
N ASP A 289 -10.30 17.72 -4.52
CA ASP A 289 -9.23 17.30 -5.45
C ASP A 289 -7.90 17.05 -4.72
N TYR A 290 -7.43 15.81 -4.82
CA TYR A 290 -6.24 15.26 -4.17
C TYR A 290 -5.13 14.94 -5.19
N SER A 291 -5.32 15.25 -6.47
CA SER A 291 -4.53 14.70 -7.57
C SER A 291 -3.06 15.14 -7.51
N GLU A 292 -2.82 16.45 -7.34
CA GLU A 292 -1.47 17.01 -7.34
C GLU A 292 -0.67 16.60 -6.09
N ILE A 293 -1.29 16.62 -4.90
CA ILE A 293 -0.64 16.13 -3.68
C ILE A 293 -0.29 14.64 -3.77
N ILE A 294 -1.18 13.80 -4.30
CA ILE A 294 -0.90 12.37 -4.46
C ILE A 294 0.26 12.16 -5.44
N ALA A 295 0.27 12.86 -6.57
CA ALA A 295 1.38 12.82 -7.52
C ALA A 295 2.70 13.27 -6.89
N ALA A 296 2.69 14.37 -6.13
CA ALA A 296 3.88 14.89 -5.45
C ALA A 296 4.44 13.93 -4.38
N ILE A 297 3.58 13.22 -3.65
CA ILE A 297 4.01 12.22 -2.65
C ILE A 297 4.59 10.98 -3.33
N LEU A 298 3.96 10.50 -4.39
CA LEU A 298 4.40 9.29 -5.09
C LEU A 298 5.71 9.52 -5.87
N ILE A 299 5.86 10.70 -6.47
CA ILE A 299 7.00 11.06 -7.33
C ILE A 299 8.02 11.88 -6.53
N GLY A 300 7.76 13.18 -6.32
CA GLY A 300 8.65 14.09 -5.59
C GLY A 300 10.08 14.21 -6.11
N ASP A 301 10.90 14.95 -5.36
CA ASP A 301 12.33 15.03 -5.63
C ASP A 301 13.07 13.81 -5.00
N PRO A 302 13.62 12.88 -5.80
CA PRO A 302 14.31 11.71 -5.26
C PRO A 302 15.54 12.06 -4.41
N THR A 303 16.10 13.27 -4.49
CA THR A 303 17.25 13.68 -3.65
C THR A 303 16.91 13.77 -2.16
N VAL A 304 15.62 13.92 -1.84
CA VAL A 304 15.11 13.99 -0.48
C VAL A 304 14.16 12.84 -0.16
N ARG A 305 14.14 11.75 -0.92
CA ARG A 305 13.35 10.55 -0.62
C ARG A 305 14.24 9.34 -0.34
N TRP A 306 13.85 8.53 0.63
CA TRP A 306 14.48 7.24 0.87
C TRP A 306 13.49 6.12 0.54
N GLY A 307 13.41 5.72 -0.73
CA GLY A 307 12.40 4.75 -1.24
C GLY A 307 12.55 3.33 -0.68
N ASP A 308 13.64 3.04 0.02
CA ASP A 308 13.80 1.78 0.74
C ASP A 308 13.20 1.82 2.16
N LYS A 309 12.79 3.00 2.64
CA LYS A 309 12.25 3.13 3.99
C LYS A 309 10.83 2.60 4.02
N SER A 310 10.52 1.76 5.01
CA SER A 310 9.13 1.33 5.28
C SER A 310 8.18 2.51 5.46
N TYR A 311 8.65 3.58 6.10
CA TYR A 311 7.88 4.79 6.36
C TYR A 311 8.73 6.04 6.13
N ASN A 312 8.50 6.67 4.98
CA ASN A 312 9.02 7.99 4.65
C ASN A 312 7.88 9.02 4.78
N LEU A 313 7.94 9.84 5.83
CA LEU A 313 7.02 10.95 6.07
C LEU A 313 7.52 12.18 5.29
N ILE A 314 6.64 12.80 4.51
CA ILE A 314 6.95 13.89 3.58
C ILE A 314 6.24 15.16 4.04
N SER A 315 6.97 16.26 3.99
CA SER A 315 6.56 17.59 4.41
C SER A 315 6.81 18.56 3.26
N PHE A 316 5.76 19.24 2.80
CA PHE A 316 5.83 20.22 1.71
C PHE A 316 5.85 21.65 2.24
N SER A 317 6.34 22.60 1.44
CA SER A 317 6.56 24.00 1.86
C SER A 317 5.29 24.76 2.22
N ASN A 318 4.17 24.43 1.58
CA ASN A 318 2.83 24.89 1.94
C ASN A 318 2.22 24.19 3.19
N GLY A 319 3.01 23.41 3.94
CA GLY A 319 2.60 22.81 5.20
C GLY A 319 1.55 21.69 5.07
N VAL A 320 1.49 21.04 3.92
CA VAL A 320 0.77 19.77 3.74
C VAL A 320 1.74 18.59 3.88
N PHE A 321 1.20 17.41 4.19
CA PHE A 321 2.00 16.23 4.51
C PHE A 321 1.49 15.00 3.75
N GLY A 322 2.37 14.03 3.59
CA GLY A 322 2.05 12.73 3.03
C GLY A 322 3.05 11.68 3.44
N CYS A 323 2.82 10.45 3.01
CA CYS A 323 3.69 9.32 3.31
C CYS A 323 3.97 8.53 2.03
N ASN A 324 5.22 8.13 1.84
CA ASN A 324 5.63 7.14 0.86
C ASN A 324 6.22 5.94 1.62
N CYS A 325 5.77 4.74 1.28
CA CYS A 325 6.07 3.53 2.05
C CYS A 325 6.53 2.39 1.15
N ASP A 326 7.63 1.73 1.51
CA ASP A 326 7.99 0.46 0.90
C ASP A 326 6.88 -0.57 1.14
N HIS A 327 6.37 -1.17 0.05
CA HIS A 327 5.28 -2.14 0.11
C HIS A 327 5.75 -3.56 0.46
N ALA A 328 7.06 -3.81 0.39
CA ALA A 328 7.62 -5.12 0.67
C ALA A 328 7.31 -5.62 2.10
N PRO A 329 7.57 -4.87 3.18
CA PRO A 329 7.43 -5.41 4.53
C PRO A 329 5.98 -5.44 5.05
N PHE A 330 5.06 -4.64 4.50
CA PHE A 330 3.69 -4.51 5.00
C PHE A 330 2.70 -3.96 3.97
N ASP A 331 1.41 -4.04 4.30
CA ASP A 331 0.30 -3.53 3.50
C ASP A 331 -0.16 -2.14 3.98
N ALA A 332 -0.86 -1.40 3.11
CA ALA A 332 -1.22 0.00 3.32
C ALA A 332 -1.98 0.30 4.62
N MET A 333 -2.70 -0.69 5.18
CA MET A 333 -3.49 -0.50 6.40
C MET A 333 -2.65 -0.06 7.60
N ILE A 334 -1.35 -0.35 7.63
CA ILE A 334 -0.50 0.11 8.74
C ILE A 334 -0.26 1.62 8.65
N MET A 335 0.07 2.12 7.45
CA MET A 335 0.17 3.56 7.17
C MET A 335 -1.17 4.26 7.44
N VAL A 336 -2.29 3.67 7.01
CA VAL A 336 -3.64 4.23 7.25
C VAL A 336 -3.90 4.43 8.74
N ASN A 337 -3.49 3.49 9.60
CA ASN A 337 -3.76 3.58 11.04
C ASN A 337 -2.94 4.66 11.73
N ILE A 338 -1.64 4.78 11.43
CA ILE A 338 -0.84 5.88 11.99
C ILE A 338 -1.30 7.24 11.45
N SER A 339 -1.57 7.35 10.15
CA SER A 339 -2.06 8.58 9.53
C SER A 339 -3.38 9.03 10.15
N TYR A 340 -4.31 8.08 10.40
CA TYR A 340 -5.55 8.37 11.10
C TYR A 340 -5.34 8.76 12.56
N TYR A 341 -4.44 8.09 13.29
CA TYR A 341 -4.10 8.47 14.66
C TYR A 341 -3.56 9.91 14.73
N VAL A 342 -2.65 10.27 13.82
CA VAL A 342 -2.08 11.61 13.76
C VAL A 342 -3.16 12.64 13.41
N ASP A 343 -4.03 12.32 12.46
CA ASP A 343 -5.18 13.16 12.07
C ASP A 343 -6.11 13.44 13.26
N GLU A 344 -6.50 12.40 14.00
CA GLU A 344 -7.30 12.54 15.21
C GLU A 344 -6.60 13.37 16.28
N LYS A 345 -5.27 13.24 16.44
CA LYS A 345 -4.51 14.04 17.41
C LYS A 345 -4.45 15.52 17.01
N ILE A 346 -4.27 15.82 15.73
CA ILE A 346 -4.32 17.18 15.20
C ILE A 346 -5.72 17.76 15.41
N PHE A 347 -6.77 17.02 15.09
CA PHE A 347 -8.15 17.45 15.31
C PHE A 347 -8.43 17.75 16.78
N GLN A 348 -8.09 16.82 17.69
CA GLN A 348 -8.27 16.97 19.15
C GLN A 348 -7.53 18.19 19.73
N ASN A 349 -6.38 18.55 19.16
CA ASN A 349 -5.57 19.67 19.61
C ASN A 349 -5.79 20.95 18.78
N GLU A 350 -6.81 20.98 17.91
CA GLU A 350 -7.12 22.11 17.03
C GLU A 350 -5.92 22.54 16.17
N GLY A 351 -5.07 21.57 15.79
CA GLY A 351 -3.86 21.78 15.02
C GLY A 351 -2.75 22.57 15.72
N ARG A 352 -2.74 22.62 17.05
CA ARG A 352 -1.78 23.42 17.82
C ARG A 352 -1.08 22.60 18.90
N TRP A 353 0.13 23.01 19.24
CA TRP A 353 0.76 22.61 20.50
C TRP A 353 0.14 23.38 21.66
N LYS A 354 -0.22 22.67 22.73
CA LYS A 354 -0.84 23.24 23.94
C LYS A 354 -0.02 22.97 25.22
N GLY A 355 1.17 22.41 25.07
CA GLY A 355 2.06 22.08 26.19
C GLY A 355 3.07 23.19 26.49
N SER A 356 4.18 22.83 27.13
CA SER A 356 5.23 23.78 27.48
C SER A 356 5.97 24.28 26.23
N GLU A 357 6.25 25.58 26.16
CA GLU A 357 7.12 26.21 25.16
C GLU A 357 8.62 26.09 25.50
N LYS A 358 8.97 25.42 26.61
CA LYS A 358 10.36 25.24 27.02
C LYS A 358 11.10 24.36 26.01
N VAL A 359 12.25 24.84 25.56
CA VAL A 359 13.20 24.09 24.73
C VAL A 359 14.40 23.70 25.61
N ARG A 360 14.58 22.41 25.90
CA ARG A 360 15.76 21.93 26.63
C ARG A 360 17.02 22.05 25.76
N ASP A 361 18.17 22.00 26.42
CA ASP A 361 19.46 21.96 25.76
C ASP A 361 19.76 20.55 25.23
N ILE A 362 19.07 20.20 24.14
CA ILE A 362 19.28 18.92 23.44
C ILE A 362 20.41 19.07 22.42
N PRO A 363 21.10 17.99 22.01
CA PRO A 363 22.11 18.04 20.95
C PRO A 363 21.56 18.63 19.63
N LEU A 364 22.45 19.22 18.83
CA LEU A 364 22.12 19.63 17.46
C LEU A 364 22.05 18.40 16.53
N PRO A 365 21.28 18.46 15.44
CA PRO A 365 21.31 17.43 14.41
C PRO A 365 22.71 17.21 13.86
N GLU A 366 23.14 15.95 13.81
CA GLU A 366 24.36 15.51 13.17
C GLU A 366 24.10 15.33 11.67
N GLU A 367 24.98 15.85 10.82
CA GLU A 367 24.90 15.62 9.37
C GLU A 367 25.59 14.30 9.00
N LEU A 368 24.94 13.50 8.16
CA LEU A 368 25.50 12.26 7.62
C LEU A 368 26.27 12.59 6.33
N ILE A 369 27.55 12.90 6.47
CA ILE A 369 28.42 13.32 5.36
C ILE A 369 29.00 12.08 4.67
N PHE A 370 28.39 11.69 3.55
CA PHE A 370 28.89 10.58 2.74
C PHE A 370 30.16 10.97 1.98
N ILE A 371 31.14 10.06 1.98
CA ILE A 371 32.31 10.16 1.10
C ILE A 371 31.89 9.67 -0.29
N VAL A 372 31.96 10.57 -1.27
CA VAL A 372 31.55 10.34 -2.65
C VAL A 372 32.67 10.73 -3.60
N ASP A 373 32.74 10.05 -4.73
CA ASP A 373 33.63 10.39 -5.83
C ASP A 373 32.83 10.76 -7.09
N GLU A 374 33.53 10.99 -8.20
CA GLU A 374 32.88 11.31 -9.48
C GLU A 374 31.96 10.18 -9.97
N LYS A 375 32.32 8.92 -9.75
CA LYS A 375 31.47 7.80 -10.17
C LYS A 375 30.15 7.79 -9.40
N VAL A 376 30.18 7.95 -8.08
CA VAL A 376 28.95 8.01 -7.26
C VAL A 376 28.09 9.21 -7.66
N LEU A 377 28.69 10.37 -7.92
CA LEU A 377 27.96 11.55 -8.39
C LEU A 377 27.29 11.29 -9.75
N ASN A 378 27.95 10.59 -10.66
CA ASN A 378 27.37 10.17 -11.93
C ASN A 378 26.22 9.15 -11.75
N ASP A 379 26.38 8.16 -10.87
CA ASP A 379 25.32 7.20 -10.54
C ASP A 379 24.09 7.93 -9.96
N ILE A 380 24.30 8.92 -9.09
CA ILE A 380 23.23 9.76 -8.53
C ILE A 380 22.53 10.57 -9.63
N ASN A 381 23.28 11.22 -10.52
CA ASN A 381 22.70 12.02 -11.60
C ASN A 381 21.89 11.15 -12.57
N GLN A 382 22.39 9.95 -12.87
CA GLN A 382 21.65 8.97 -13.66
C GLN A 382 20.36 8.53 -12.97
N ALA A 383 20.40 8.21 -11.67
CA ALA A 383 19.24 7.80 -10.90
C ALA A 383 18.14 8.87 -10.91
N LYS A 384 18.50 10.15 -10.67
CA LYS A 384 17.57 11.28 -10.75
C LYS A 384 16.95 11.41 -12.14
N ALA A 385 17.79 11.39 -13.18
CA ALA A 385 17.34 11.60 -14.55
C ALA A 385 16.42 10.47 -15.06
N GLN A 386 16.69 9.22 -14.67
CA GLN A 386 15.81 8.09 -14.99
C GLN A 386 14.50 8.20 -14.22
N TYR A 387 14.56 8.42 -12.91
CA TYR A 387 13.38 8.50 -12.06
C TYR A 387 12.41 9.60 -12.50
N LEU A 388 12.91 10.82 -12.72
CA LEU A 388 12.07 11.94 -13.14
C LEU A 388 11.45 11.71 -14.52
N ARG A 389 12.15 11.01 -15.43
CA ARG A 389 11.61 10.64 -16.74
C ARG A 389 10.47 9.64 -16.61
N GLU A 390 10.68 8.54 -15.88
CA GLU A 390 9.64 7.52 -15.66
C GLU A 390 8.44 8.11 -14.93
N ALA A 391 8.68 8.90 -13.89
CA ALA A 391 7.63 9.51 -13.11
C ALA A 391 6.82 10.57 -13.89
N SER A 392 7.43 11.27 -14.84
CA SER A 392 6.71 12.22 -15.71
C SER A 392 5.63 11.56 -16.56
N ASP A 393 5.75 10.26 -16.81
CA ASP A 393 4.78 9.45 -17.55
C ASP A 393 3.53 9.10 -16.74
N LEU A 394 3.55 9.31 -15.42
CA LEU A 394 2.42 8.98 -14.57
C LEU A 394 1.29 10.01 -14.68
N GLN A 395 0.06 9.54 -14.89
CA GLN A 395 -1.18 10.30 -14.74
C GLN A 395 -1.84 9.90 -13.42
N ILE A 396 -2.27 10.89 -12.62
CA ILE A 396 -3.06 10.71 -11.40
C ILE A 396 -4.34 11.53 -11.53
N ALA A 397 -5.49 10.91 -11.22
CA ALA A 397 -6.78 11.54 -11.06
C ALA A 397 -7.38 11.11 -9.72
N ALA A 398 -7.54 12.03 -8.78
CA ALA A 398 -8.01 11.71 -7.43
C ALA A 398 -9.02 12.72 -6.90
N TYR A 399 -10.27 12.26 -6.76
CA TYR A 399 -11.43 13.11 -6.50
C TYR A 399 -12.34 12.55 -5.40
N ALA A 400 -13.02 13.45 -4.70
CA ALA A 400 -14.11 13.10 -3.80
C ALA A 400 -15.46 13.09 -4.55
N PHE A 401 -16.13 11.94 -4.57
CA PHE A 401 -17.53 11.81 -4.94
C PHE A 401 -18.44 12.18 -3.76
N THR A 402 -18.99 13.39 -3.77
CA THR A 402 -19.72 13.97 -2.64
C THR A 402 -21.23 13.79 -2.69
N SER A 403 -21.79 13.19 -3.75
CA SER A 403 -23.24 13.01 -3.89
C SER A 403 -23.81 12.08 -2.82
N PHE A 404 -23.06 11.05 -2.41
CA PHE A 404 -23.40 10.14 -1.32
C PHE A 404 -22.21 9.26 -0.93
N GLY A 405 -22.31 8.59 0.24
CA GLY A 405 -21.33 7.62 0.72
C GLY A 405 -21.97 6.33 1.24
N LYS A 406 -21.29 5.63 2.16
CA LYS A 406 -21.74 4.33 2.67
C LYS A 406 -23.09 4.37 3.37
N LYS A 407 -23.49 5.52 3.94
CA LYS A 407 -24.78 5.63 4.63
C LYS A 407 -25.94 5.38 3.66
N LEU A 408 -25.85 5.91 2.44
CA LEU A 408 -26.88 5.69 1.42
C LEU A 408 -26.86 4.26 0.85
N THR A 409 -25.68 3.76 0.46
CA THR A 409 -25.60 2.42 -0.15
C THR A 409 -26.01 1.33 0.83
N LYS A 410 -25.64 1.45 2.11
CA LYS A 410 -26.10 0.52 3.16
C LYS A 410 -27.60 0.58 3.40
N ASN A 411 -28.23 1.76 3.31
CA ASN A 411 -29.70 1.87 3.39
C ASN A 411 -30.40 1.11 2.24
N LYS A 412 -29.72 0.91 1.11
CA LYS A 412 -30.17 0.08 0.00
C LYS A 412 -29.70 -1.38 0.09
N MET A 413 -29.15 -1.79 1.23
CA MET A 413 -28.58 -3.12 1.47
C MET A 413 -27.42 -3.49 0.52
N LEU A 414 -26.70 -2.48 0.01
CA LEU A 414 -25.53 -2.65 -0.84
C LEU A 414 -24.26 -2.37 -0.04
N HIS A 415 -23.36 -3.36 0.05
CA HIS A 415 -22.07 -3.15 0.69
C HIS A 415 -21.26 -2.13 -0.12
N PRO A 416 -20.70 -1.06 0.50
CA PRO A 416 -20.15 0.08 -0.23
C PRO A 416 -18.89 -0.27 -1.03
N ASP A 417 -18.07 -1.19 -0.54
CA ASP A 417 -16.89 -1.67 -1.27
C ASP A 417 -17.27 -2.41 -2.56
N THR A 418 -18.21 -3.36 -2.46
CA THR A 418 -18.77 -4.08 -3.60
C THR A 418 -19.48 -3.14 -4.59
N PHE A 419 -20.13 -2.10 -4.07
CA PHE A 419 -20.72 -1.05 -4.90
C PHE A 419 -19.66 -0.36 -5.75
N ILE A 420 -18.52 0.02 -5.15
CA ILE A 420 -17.43 0.67 -5.89
C ILE A 420 -16.81 -0.29 -6.91
N GLN A 421 -16.52 -1.52 -6.52
CA GLN A 421 -15.94 -2.52 -7.43
C GLN A 421 -16.82 -2.80 -8.65
N LEU A 422 -18.12 -2.96 -8.44
CA LEU A 422 -19.06 -3.16 -9.56
C LEU A 422 -19.20 -1.90 -10.41
N ALA A 423 -19.27 -0.72 -9.80
CA ALA A 423 -19.25 0.53 -10.56
C ALA A 423 -18.00 0.66 -11.45
N LEU A 424 -16.82 0.28 -10.93
CA LEU A 424 -15.56 0.28 -11.67
C LEU A 424 -15.60 -0.72 -12.84
N GLN A 425 -16.17 -1.92 -12.63
CA GLN A 425 -16.39 -2.89 -13.72
C GLN A 425 -17.27 -2.30 -14.84
N LEU A 426 -18.34 -1.58 -14.48
CA LEU A 426 -19.21 -0.93 -15.44
C LEU A 426 -18.52 0.24 -16.16
N ALA A 427 -17.76 1.05 -15.42
CA ALA A 427 -17.02 2.18 -15.95
C ALA A 427 -15.95 1.75 -16.96
N TYR A 428 -15.14 0.75 -16.61
CA TYR A 428 -14.14 0.18 -17.51
C TYR A 428 -14.79 -0.42 -18.76
N TYR A 429 -15.86 -1.22 -18.58
CA TYR A 429 -16.58 -1.83 -19.70
C TYR A 429 -17.13 -0.79 -20.68
N ARG A 430 -17.65 0.34 -20.18
CA ARG A 430 -18.11 1.46 -21.00
C ARG A 430 -16.98 2.18 -21.72
N LEU A 431 -15.84 2.37 -21.04
CA LEU A 431 -14.70 3.10 -21.59
C LEU A 431 -13.98 2.32 -22.69
N HIS A 432 -13.74 1.03 -22.47
CA HIS A 432 -12.90 0.19 -23.33
C HIS A 432 -13.69 -0.80 -24.18
N GLY A 433 -15.00 -0.97 -23.94
CA GLY A 433 -15.87 -1.86 -24.74
C GLY A 433 -15.71 -3.35 -24.44
N HIS A 434 -14.87 -3.74 -23.48
CA HIS A 434 -14.67 -5.12 -23.05
C HIS A 434 -14.47 -5.23 -21.53
N PRO A 435 -14.59 -6.44 -20.94
CA PRO A 435 -14.30 -6.64 -19.52
C PRO A 435 -12.83 -6.37 -19.17
N GLY A 436 -12.58 -5.76 -18.02
CA GLY A 436 -11.23 -5.52 -17.50
C GLY A 436 -10.90 -6.47 -16.35
N CYS A 437 -9.89 -7.33 -16.51
CA CYS A 437 -9.44 -8.21 -15.43
C CYS A 437 -8.99 -7.38 -14.22
N CYS A 438 -9.64 -7.62 -13.08
CA CYS A 438 -9.50 -6.78 -11.89
C CYS A 438 -8.96 -7.57 -10.72
N TYR A 439 -7.88 -7.06 -10.13
CA TYR A 439 -7.34 -7.46 -8.85
C TYR A 439 -7.93 -6.55 -7.78
N GLU A 440 -8.54 -7.13 -6.75
CA GLU A 440 -8.84 -6.44 -5.50
C GLU A 440 -8.13 -7.13 -4.34
N THR A 441 -7.58 -6.33 -3.43
CA THR A 441 -6.94 -6.83 -2.20
C THR A 441 -7.98 -7.35 -1.21
N ALA A 442 -7.91 -8.64 -0.90
CA ALA A 442 -8.60 -9.24 0.25
C ALA A 442 -7.60 -9.50 1.38
N MET A 443 -7.79 -8.89 2.55
CA MET A 443 -6.89 -9.10 3.69
C MET A 443 -7.09 -10.48 4.34
N THR A 444 -6.00 -11.16 4.67
CA THR A 444 -6.02 -12.50 5.30
C THR A 444 -5.52 -12.49 6.74
N ARG A 445 -5.60 -11.32 7.41
CA ARG A 445 -5.12 -11.11 8.79
C ARG A 445 -5.86 -11.92 9.86
N HIS A 446 -6.86 -12.73 9.50
CA HIS A 446 -7.38 -13.76 10.40
C HIS A 446 -6.34 -14.83 10.74
N PHE A 447 -5.32 -15.00 9.90
CA PHE A 447 -4.27 -16.01 10.05
C PHE A 447 -2.97 -15.38 10.52
N TYR A 448 -2.12 -16.19 11.16
CA TYR A 448 -0.78 -15.80 11.57
C TYR A 448 0.01 -15.21 10.39
N HIS A 449 0.45 -13.96 10.54
CA HIS A 449 1.19 -13.21 9.51
C HIS A 449 0.45 -13.14 8.16
N GLY A 450 -0.88 -13.25 8.17
CA GLY A 450 -1.70 -13.11 6.98
C GLY A 450 -1.57 -11.71 6.39
N ARG A 451 -1.29 -11.63 5.08
CA ARG A 451 -1.25 -10.39 4.31
C ARG A 451 -2.47 -10.29 3.41
N THR A 452 -2.35 -10.76 2.17
CA THR A 452 -3.36 -10.56 1.14
C THR A 452 -3.65 -11.83 0.33
N GLU A 453 -4.86 -11.89 -0.21
CA GLU A 453 -5.30 -12.75 -1.29
C GLU A 453 -5.88 -11.86 -2.40
N THR A 454 -5.96 -12.36 -3.63
CA THR A 454 -6.65 -11.70 -4.75
C THR A 454 -8.13 -12.02 -4.73
N MET A 455 -8.98 -11.00 -4.76
CA MET A 455 -10.38 -11.11 -5.16
C MET A 455 -10.49 -10.64 -6.62
N ARG A 456 -10.93 -11.54 -7.52
CA ARG A 456 -11.09 -11.22 -8.95
C ARG A 456 -12.47 -10.62 -9.23
N SER A 457 -12.58 -9.29 -9.29
CA SER A 457 -13.88 -8.58 -9.40
C SER A 457 -14.59 -8.78 -10.74
N CYS A 458 -13.84 -9.06 -11.82
CA CYS A 458 -14.37 -9.31 -13.15
C CYS A 458 -14.94 -10.74 -13.25
N THR A 459 -16.15 -10.91 -12.72
CA THR A 459 -16.88 -12.18 -12.72
C THR A 459 -17.85 -12.29 -13.89
N VAL A 460 -18.32 -13.50 -14.19
CA VAL A 460 -19.38 -13.72 -15.19
C VAL A 460 -20.64 -12.92 -14.83
N GLU A 461 -21.00 -12.89 -13.55
CA GLU A 461 -22.15 -12.15 -13.04
C GLU A 461 -21.97 -10.63 -13.23
N ALA A 462 -20.79 -10.09 -12.93
CA ALA A 462 -20.47 -8.68 -13.16
C ALA A 462 -20.56 -8.31 -14.65
N VAL A 463 -19.97 -9.13 -15.54
CA VAL A 463 -19.99 -8.87 -16.98
C VAL A 463 -21.40 -8.95 -17.56
N ARG A 464 -22.21 -9.95 -17.16
CA ARG A 464 -23.61 -10.04 -17.58
C ARG A 464 -24.42 -8.83 -17.14
N TRP A 465 -24.14 -8.30 -15.96
CA TRP A 465 -24.75 -7.05 -15.51
C TRP A 465 -24.26 -5.85 -16.32
N CYS A 466 -22.95 -5.69 -16.56
CA CYS A 466 -22.42 -4.61 -17.40
C CYS A 466 -23.04 -4.59 -18.80
N GLN A 467 -23.14 -5.76 -19.44
CA GLN A 467 -23.82 -5.93 -20.73
C GLN A 467 -25.27 -5.50 -20.65
N SER A 468 -26.01 -5.92 -19.62
CA SER A 468 -27.42 -5.53 -19.45
C SER A 468 -27.64 -4.03 -19.27
N MET A 469 -26.65 -3.32 -18.71
CA MET A 469 -26.69 -1.87 -18.54
C MET A 469 -26.47 -1.12 -19.86
N GLN A 470 -25.85 -1.76 -20.87
CA GLN A 470 -25.67 -1.18 -22.20
C GLN A 470 -26.74 -1.64 -23.20
N ASP A 471 -27.48 -2.72 -22.89
CA ASP A 471 -28.47 -3.29 -23.78
C ASP A 471 -29.82 -2.55 -23.68
N PRO A 472 -30.27 -1.85 -24.73
CA PRO A 472 -31.54 -1.11 -24.73
C PRO A 472 -32.78 -2.01 -24.67
N SER A 473 -32.64 -3.31 -24.99
CA SER A 473 -33.75 -4.27 -24.92
C SER A 473 -34.02 -4.76 -23.48
N VAL A 474 -33.07 -4.58 -22.57
CA VAL A 474 -33.19 -5.05 -21.19
C VAL A 474 -33.85 -3.99 -20.31
N ASN A 475 -34.94 -4.36 -19.66
CA ASN A 475 -35.67 -3.46 -18.76
C ASN A 475 -34.94 -3.24 -17.42
N LEU A 476 -35.36 -2.20 -16.69
CA LEU A 476 -34.74 -1.80 -15.40
C LEU A 476 -34.77 -2.92 -14.34
N ARG A 477 -35.84 -3.72 -14.30
CA ARG A 477 -35.97 -4.80 -13.31
C ARG A 477 -34.95 -5.91 -13.56
N GLU A 478 -34.73 -6.29 -14.81
CA GLU A 478 -33.72 -7.30 -15.16
C GLU A 478 -32.30 -6.77 -14.92
N ARG A 479 -32.02 -5.50 -15.24
CA ARG A 479 -30.73 -4.85 -14.90
C ARG A 479 -30.47 -4.90 -13.40
N GLN A 480 -31.47 -4.56 -12.59
CA GLN A 480 -31.37 -4.60 -11.13
C GLN A 480 -31.11 -6.03 -10.63
N GLN A 481 -31.84 -7.02 -11.14
CA GLN A 481 -31.65 -8.42 -10.73
C GLN A 481 -30.24 -8.91 -11.04
N LYS A 482 -29.71 -8.62 -12.23
CA LYS A 482 -28.33 -8.96 -12.60
C LYS A 482 -27.31 -8.23 -11.72
N MET A 483 -27.56 -6.96 -11.38
CA MET A 483 -26.72 -6.21 -10.44
C MET A 483 -26.66 -6.91 -9.08
N LEU A 484 -27.82 -7.27 -8.50
CA LEU A 484 -27.88 -7.92 -7.19
C LEU A 484 -27.22 -9.31 -7.19
N GLN A 485 -27.27 -10.05 -8.30
CA GLN A 485 -26.52 -11.29 -8.48
C GLN A 485 -25.00 -11.05 -8.46
N ALA A 486 -24.53 -10.00 -9.16
CA ALA A 486 -23.13 -9.60 -9.13
C ALA A 486 -22.68 -9.19 -7.71
N PHE A 487 -23.52 -8.46 -6.97
CA PHE A 487 -23.27 -8.14 -5.55
C PHE A 487 -23.13 -9.41 -4.70
N ALA A 488 -24.06 -10.35 -4.82
CA ALA A 488 -24.03 -11.59 -4.05
C ALA A 488 -22.77 -12.42 -4.35
N LYS A 489 -22.39 -12.53 -5.62
CA LYS A 489 -21.17 -13.20 -6.07
C LYS A 489 -19.92 -12.56 -5.45
N HIS A 490 -19.78 -11.26 -5.60
CA HIS A 490 -18.62 -10.51 -5.13
C HIS A 490 -18.48 -10.57 -3.60
N ASN A 491 -19.58 -10.37 -2.87
CA ASN A 491 -19.59 -10.48 -1.41
C ASN A 491 -19.15 -11.86 -0.93
N LYS A 492 -19.62 -12.93 -1.59
CA LYS A 492 -19.21 -14.30 -1.29
C LYS A 492 -17.72 -14.50 -1.55
N MET A 493 -17.21 -14.02 -2.70
CA MET A 493 -15.81 -14.14 -3.05
C MET A 493 -14.89 -13.41 -2.08
N MET A 494 -15.21 -12.16 -1.72
CA MET A 494 -14.44 -11.39 -0.74
C MET A 494 -14.38 -12.10 0.62
N LYS A 495 -15.50 -12.66 1.08
CA LYS A 495 -15.55 -13.47 2.31
C LYS A 495 -14.68 -14.72 2.20
N ASP A 496 -14.76 -15.45 1.10
CA ASP A 496 -13.98 -16.67 0.88
C ASP A 496 -12.47 -16.35 0.81
N CYS A 497 -12.07 -15.32 0.05
CA CYS A 497 -10.68 -14.89 -0.05
C CYS A 497 -10.10 -14.48 1.30
N SER A 498 -10.82 -13.65 2.07
CA SER A 498 -10.39 -13.21 3.41
C SER A 498 -10.32 -14.38 4.41
N ALA A 499 -11.10 -15.43 4.20
CA ALA A 499 -11.08 -16.67 4.97
C ALA A 499 -10.04 -17.70 4.47
N GLY A 500 -9.09 -17.30 3.61
CA GLY A 500 -8.03 -18.17 3.11
C GLY A 500 -8.53 -19.23 2.13
N LYS A 501 -9.66 -18.97 1.45
CA LYS A 501 -10.26 -19.85 0.43
C LYS A 501 -10.23 -19.22 -0.97
N GLY A 502 -9.42 -18.18 -1.18
CA GLY A 502 -9.07 -17.72 -2.51
C GLY A 502 -8.19 -18.73 -3.23
N PHE A 503 -7.75 -18.41 -4.45
CA PHE A 503 -7.00 -19.36 -5.26
C PHE A 503 -5.73 -18.78 -5.88
N ASP A 504 -5.60 -17.45 -6.05
CA ASP A 504 -4.44 -16.87 -6.70
C ASP A 504 -3.14 -17.18 -5.93
N ARG A 505 -3.13 -17.00 -4.60
CA ARG A 505 -1.96 -17.39 -3.79
C ARG A 505 -1.72 -18.90 -3.78
N HIS A 506 -2.78 -19.70 -3.81
CA HIS A 506 -2.66 -21.15 -3.91
C HIS A 506 -1.95 -21.56 -5.22
N LEU A 507 -2.43 -21.06 -6.37
CA LEU A 507 -1.81 -21.34 -7.67
C LEU A 507 -0.37 -20.84 -7.75
N LEU A 508 -0.07 -19.68 -7.16
CA LEU A 508 1.31 -19.22 -7.00
C LEU A 508 2.15 -20.23 -6.21
N GLY A 509 1.67 -20.71 -5.06
CA GLY A 509 2.37 -21.73 -4.28
C GLY A 509 2.70 -22.99 -5.08
N LEU A 510 1.77 -23.46 -5.93
CA LEU A 510 2.02 -24.61 -6.80
C LEU A 510 3.10 -24.32 -7.85
N LEU A 511 3.08 -23.14 -8.46
CA LEU A 511 4.11 -22.70 -9.41
C LEU A 511 5.49 -22.61 -8.74
N LEU A 512 5.56 -22.11 -7.51
CA LEU A 512 6.82 -21.96 -6.79
C LEU A 512 7.42 -23.31 -6.41
N ILE A 513 6.61 -24.29 -5.99
CA ILE A 513 7.08 -25.67 -5.78
C ILE A 513 7.63 -26.24 -7.09
N ALA A 514 6.95 -26.04 -8.21
CA ALA A 514 7.46 -26.54 -9.50
C ALA A 514 8.85 -25.94 -9.82
N LYS A 515 9.04 -24.65 -9.56
CA LYS A 515 10.33 -23.97 -9.73
C LYS A 515 11.41 -24.49 -8.78
N GLU A 516 11.10 -24.65 -7.49
CA GLU A 516 12.05 -25.17 -6.49
C GLU A 516 12.51 -26.60 -6.80
N GLU A 517 11.63 -27.42 -7.39
CA GLU A 517 11.95 -28.78 -7.83
C GLU A 517 12.67 -28.84 -9.20
N GLY A 518 12.96 -27.70 -9.82
CA GLY A 518 13.59 -27.62 -11.13
C GLY A 518 12.72 -28.17 -12.27
N LEU A 519 11.40 -28.24 -12.06
CA LEU A 519 10.45 -28.71 -13.07
C LEU A 519 10.17 -27.61 -14.10
N PRO A 520 9.83 -27.98 -15.35
CA PRO A 520 9.33 -27.00 -16.31
C PRO A 520 8.05 -26.34 -15.77
N VAL A 521 7.82 -25.09 -16.15
CA VAL A 521 6.60 -24.35 -15.80
C VAL A 521 5.39 -25.15 -16.30
N PRO A 522 4.45 -25.56 -15.40
CA PRO A 522 3.29 -26.33 -15.83
C PRO A 522 2.45 -25.57 -16.85
N GLU A 523 1.90 -26.30 -17.82
CA GLU A 523 1.13 -25.77 -18.96
C GLU A 523 0.02 -24.80 -18.55
N LEU A 524 -0.61 -25.03 -17.37
CA LEU A 524 -1.60 -24.15 -16.75
C LEU A 524 -1.15 -22.69 -16.66
N PHE A 525 0.12 -22.43 -16.34
CA PHE A 525 0.65 -21.08 -16.12
C PHE A 525 1.14 -20.42 -17.41
N THR A 526 1.31 -21.19 -18.48
CA THR A 526 1.68 -20.71 -19.83
C THR A 526 0.48 -20.59 -20.76
N ASP A 527 -0.69 -21.06 -20.34
CA ASP A 527 -1.96 -20.88 -21.04
C ASP A 527 -2.27 -19.39 -21.22
N PRO A 528 -2.59 -18.90 -22.44
CA PRO A 528 -2.99 -17.51 -22.66
C PRO A 528 -4.10 -17.01 -21.73
N LEU A 529 -5.05 -17.85 -21.33
CA LEU A 529 -6.12 -17.43 -20.41
C LEU A 529 -5.62 -17.19 -18.98
N PHE A 530 -4.50 -17.78 -18.57
CA PHE A 530 -3.90 -17.52 -17.27
C PHE A 530 -3.50 -16.04 -17.15
N SER A 531 -2.78 -15.51 -18.15
CA SER A 531 -2.37 -14.11 -18.18
C SER A 531 -3.50 -13.16 -18.57
N LYS A 532 -4.34 -13.51 -19.56
CA LYS A 532 -5.48 -12.68 -20.00
C LYS A 532 -6.50 -12.44 -18.88
N SER A 533 -6.64 -13.38 -17.95
CA SER A 533 -7.46 -13.22 -16.73
C SER A 533 -6.77 -12.46 -15.58
N GLY A 534 -5.54 -11.98 -15.80
CA GLY A 534 -4.75 -11.18 -14.87
C GLY A 534 -3.60 -11.93 -14.18
N GLY A 535 -3.52 -13.25 -14.31
CA GLY A 535 -2.44 -14.05 -13.72
C GLY A 535 -1.05 -13.60 -14.17
N GLY A 536 -0.05 -13.78 -13.30
CA GLY A 536 1.33 -13.35 -13.59
C GLY A 536 1.54 -11.83 -13.55
N GLY A 537 0.63 -11.09 -12.89
CA GLY A 537 0.73 -9.63 -12.77
C GLY A 537 0.18 -8.88 -13.98
N ASN A 538 -0.86 -9.40 -14.62
CA ASN A 538 -1.44 -8.84 -15.86
C ASN A 538 -2.82 -8.19 -15.63
N PHE A 539 -3.14 -7.77 -14.41
CA PHE A 539 -4.42 -7.12 -14.11
C PHE A 539 -4.42 -5.68 -14.63
N VAL A 540 -5.31 -5.39 -15.59
CA VAL A 540 -5.52 -4.02 -16.11
C VAL A 540 -6.21 -3.11 -15.10
N LEU A 541 -6.83 -3.67 -14.06
CA LEU A 541 -7.35 -2.93 -12.91
C LEU A 541 -6.69 -3.48 -11.64
N SER A 542 -5.76 -2.73 -11.05
CA SER A 542 -5.14 -3.05 -9.75
C SER A 542 -5.78 -2.20 -8.66
N THR A 543 -6.50 -2.83 -7.73
CA THR A 543 -7.41 -2.10 -6.83
C THR A 543 -7.29 -2.51 -5.36
N SER A 544 -7.66 -1.59 -4.48
CA SER A 544 -7.83 -1.87 -3.05
C SER A 544 -8.70 -0.82 -2.39
N LEU A 545 -9.56 -1.28 -1.48
CA LEU A 545 -10.10 -0.45 -0.41
C LEU A 545 -8.97 -0.05 0.54
N VAL A 546 -8.83 1.25 0.78
CA VAL A 546 -7.88 1.87 1.74
C VAL A 546 -8.54 2.08 3.12
N GLY A 547 -9.83 1.72 3.24
CA GLY A 547 -10.56 1.62 4.49
C GLY A 547 -11.58 2.73 4.69
N TYR A 548 -11.84 3.04 5.96
CA TYR A 548 -12.92 3.96 6.39
C TYR A 548 -12.41 5.12 7.25
N LEU A 549 -11.08 5.33 7.28
CA LEU A 549 -10.39 6.18 8.25
C LEU A 549 -9.89 7.50 7.66
N ARG A 550 -10.62 8.07 6.69
CA ARG A 550 -10.30 9.35 6.01
C ARG A 550 -8.95 9.42 5.26
N VAL A 551 -8.12 8.37 5.33
CA VAL A 551 -6.84 8.28 4.63
C VAL A 551 -7.04 7.65 3.25
N GLN A 552 -6.47 8.28 2.22
CA GLN A 552 -6.40 7.75 0.87
C GLN A 552 -5.00 7.18 0.61
N GLY A 553 -4.88 6.31 -0.40
CA GLY A 553 -3.60 5.89 -0.94
C GLY A 553 -3.68 5.50 -2.41
N VAL A 554 -2.52 5.33 -3.05
CA VAL A 554 -2.39 4.91 -4.44
C VAL A 554 -1.06 4.16 -4.65
N VAL A 555 -1.02 3.30 -5.66
CA VAL A 555 0.21 2.83 -6.33
C VAL A 555 0.04 3.04 -7.84
N VAL A 556 1.13 2.95 -8.61
CA VAL A 556 1.06 2.95 -10.07
C VAL A 556 0.33 1.71 -10.61
N PRO A 557 -0.08 1.69 -11.90
CA PRO A 557 -0.65 0.49 -12.52
C PRO A 557 0.27 -0.74 -12.47
N MET A 558 -0.33 -1.92 -12.37
CA MET A 558 0.40 -3.20 -12.40
C MET A 558 1.00 -3.51 -13.79
N VAL A 559 0.35 -3.02 -14.86
CA VAL A 559 0.78 -3.18 -16.26
C VAL A 559 0.73 -1.85 -17.00
N HIS A 560 1.45 -1.77 -18.12
CA HIS A 560 1.54 -0.56 -18.94
C HIS A 560 0.17 -0.08 -19.45
N ASN A 561 -0.70 -1.00 -19.89
CA ASN A 561 -2.06 -0.71 -20.35
C ASN A 561 -3.12 -0.86 -19.25
N GLY A 562 -2.74 -0.56 -18.01
CA GLY A 562 -3.59 -0.74 -16.84
C GLY A 562 -3.82 0.54 -16.04
N TYR A 563 -4.61 0.38 -15.00
CA TYR A 563 -4.90 1.38 -13.99
C TYR A 563 -4.56 0.86 -12.60
N GLY A 564 -4.13 1.76 -11.73
CA GLY A 564 -4.27 1.60 -10.28
C GLY A 564 -5.54 2.34 -9.85
N PHE A 565 -6.47 1.69 -9.15
CA PHE A 565 -7.72 2.33 -8.69
C PHE A 565 -7.99 2.02 -7.22
N PHE A 566 -7.79 3.02 -6.37
CA PHE A 566 -7.84 2.89 -4.92
C PHE A 566 -8.90 3.83 -4.36
N TYR A 567 -9.51 3.47 -3.24
CA TYR A 567 -10.57 4.29 -2.68
C TYR A 567 -10.70 4.11 -1.18
N HIS A 568 -11.16 5.15 -0.49
CA HIS A 568 -11.63 5.03 0.88
C HIS A 568 -13.07 5.52 0.99
N ILE A 569 -13.75 5.03 2.03
CA ILE A 569 -15.19 5.14 2.15
C ILE A 569 -15.56 5.93 3.40
N ARG A 570 -16.31 7.02 3.22
CA ARG A 570 -16.89 7.80 4.32
C ARG A 570 -18.41 7.64 4.34
N ASP A 571 -19.05 8.23 5.35
CA ASP A 571 -20.51 8.18 5.53
C ASP A 571 -21.26 8.85 4.37
N ASP A 572 -20.75 9.99 3.92
CA ASP A 572 -21.37 10.93 2.99
C ASP A 572 -20.68 11.00 1.62
N ARG A 573 -19.49 10.41 1.46
CA ARG A 573 -18.71 10.45 0.22
C ARG A 573 -17.89 9.18 -0.02
N PHE A 574 -17.49 8.98 -1.27
CA PHE A 574 -16.40 8.09 -1.65
C PHE A 574 -15.24 8.93 -2.17
N VAL A 575 -14.01 8.62 -1.78
CA VAL A 575 -12.83 9.28 -2.34
C VAL A 575 -12.07 8.24 -3.14
N VAL A 576 -11.74 8.57 -4.37
CA VAL A 576 -11.06 7.67 -5.31
C VAL A 576 -9.72 8.28 -5.73
N ALA A 577 -8.73 7.43 -5.97
CA ALA A 577 -7.45 7.79 -6.56
C ALA A 577 -7.15 6.78 -7.66
N CYS A 578 -7.06 7.28 -8.89
CA CYS A 578 -6.79 6.50 -10.08
C CYS A 578 -5.43 6.90 -10.68
N SER A 579 -4.63 5.92 -11.07
CA SER A 579 -3.35 6.12 -11.76
C SER A 579 -3.37 5.42 -13.12
N ALA A 580 -2.70 5.99 -14.11
CA ALA A 580 -2.48 5.43 -15.45
C ALA A 580 -1.13 5.89 -16.01
N TRP A 581 -0.65 5.26 -17.08
CA TRP A 581 0.55 5.69 -17.80
C TRP A 581 0.17 6.51 -19.03
N LYS A 582 0.67 7.76 -19.14
CA LYS A 582 0.40 8.67 -20.27
C LYS A 582 0.89 8.09 -21.59
N SER A 583 1.97 7.30 -21.55
CA SER A 583 2.54 6.60 -22.70
C SER A 583 1.65 5.48 -23.24
N CYS A 584 0.61 5.06 -22.50
CA CYS A 584 -0.39 4.13 -23.02
C CYS A 584 -1.60 4.90 -23.60
N PRO A 585 -1.81 4.89 -24.93
CA PRO A 585 -2.90 5.66 -25.57
C PRO A 585 -4.30 5.16 -25.19
N GLU A 586 -4.42 3.92 -24.72
CA GLU A 586 -5.69 3.32 -24.33
C GLU A 586 -6.16 3.83 -22.98
N THR A 587 -5.24 4.07 -22.02
CA THR A 587 -5.61 4.38 -20.64
C THR A 587 -5.76 5.87 -20.40
N ASP A 588 -6.77 6.26 -19.63
CA ASP A 588 -6.97 7.64 -19.19
C ASP A 588 -7.63 7.67 -17.79
N ALA A 589 -6.82 7.98 -16.77
CA ALA A 589 -7.27 7.94 -15.37
C ALA A 589 -8.45 8.91 -15.12
N GLU A 590 -8.43 10.05 -15.78
CA GLU A 590 -9.47 11.09 -15.66
C GLU A 590 -10.82 10.56 -16.15
N LYS A 591 -10.84 9.99 -17.36
CA LYS A 591 -12.06 9.42 -17.96
C LYS A 591 -12.59 8.25 -17.15
N LEU A 592 -11.72 7.38 -16.63
CA LEU A 592 -12.16 6.24 -15.83
C LEU A 592 -12.82 6.68 -14.52
N VAL A 593 -12.29 7.69 -13.85
CA VAL A 593 -12.91 8.25 -12.63
C VAL A 593 -14.26 8.88 -12.96
N GLN A 594 -14.34 9.71 -14.01
CA GLN A 594 -15.59 10.33 -14.45
C GLN A 594 -16.67 9.28 -14.74
N LEU A 595 -16.34 8.23 -15.50
CA LEU A 595 -17.27 7.14 -15.79
C LEU A 595 -17.65 6.31 -14.56
N THR A 596 -16.75 6.19 -13.58
CA THR A 596 -17.05 5.54 -12.30
C THR A 596 -18.06 6.36 -11.49
N PHE A 597 -17.95 7.69 -11.48
CA PHE A 597 -18.93 8.56 -10.83
C PHE A 597 -20.29 8.51 -11.53
N CYS A 598 -20.32 8.47 -12.86
CA CYS A 598 -21.55 8.21 -13.63
C CYS A 598 -22.16 6.84 -13.27
N ALA A 599 -21.33 5.80 -13.17
CA ALA A 599 -21.78 4.47 -12.77
C ALA A 599 -22.38 4.45 -11.35
N PHE A 600 -21.82 5.22 -10.40
CA PHE A 600 -22.42 5.38 -9.07
C PHE A 600 -23.85 5.93 -9.15
N HIS A 601 -24.07 6.98 -9.95
CA HIS A 601 -25.41 7.56 -10.14
C HIS A 601 -26.37 6.55 -10.78
N ASP A 602 -25.96 5.89 -11.85
CA ASP A 602 -26.79 4.90 -12.55
C ASP A 602 -27.22 3.75 -11.62
N MET A 603 -26.29 3.24 -10.81
CA MET A 603 -26.56 2.14 -9.87
C MET A 603 -27.55 2.55 -8.78
N ILE A 604 -27.44 3.77 -8.24
CA ILE A 604 -28.42 4.26 -7.26
C ILE A 604 -29.77 4.53 -7.91
N GLN A 605 -29.81 5.10 -9.11
CA GLN A 605 -31.05 5.32 -9.84
C GLN A 605 -31.78 3.99 -10.10
N LEU A 606 -31.04 2.94 -10.48
CA LEU A 606 -31.57 1.60 -10.68
C LEU A 606 -32.24 1.01 -9.42
N MET A 607 -31.77 1.40 -8.23
CA MET A 607 -32.36 1.01 -6.93
C MET A 607 -33.49 1.91 -6.46
N ASN A 608 -33.76 3.02 -7.15
CA ASN A 608 -34.87 3.92 -6.83
C ASN A 608 -36.08 3.66 -7.75
N SER A 609 -35.85 3.35 -9.03
CA SER A 609 -36.90 3.25 -10.05
C SER A 609 -37.76 1.99 -9.99
N THR A 610 -37.45 1.01 -9.14
CA THR A 610 -38.11 -0.31 -9.10
C THR A 610 -39.16 -0.43 -7.98
N HIS A 611 -39.43 0.67 -7.27
CA HIS A 611 -40.58 0.80 -6.39
C HIS A 611 -41.83 1.36 -7.10
N LEU A 612 -41.73 1.55 -8.42
CA LEU A 612 -42.83 1.82 -9.35
C LEU A 612 -43.06 0.56 -10.19
#